data_AF-A0A7X6CRU9-F1
#
_entry.id   AF-A0A7X6CRU9-F1
#
_cell.length_a   1.000
_cell.length_b   1.000
_cell.length_c   1.000
_cell.angle_alpha   90.00
_cell.angle_beta   90.00
_cell.angle_gamma   90.00
#
_symmetry.space_group_name_H-M   'P 1'
#
loop_
_entity.id
_entity.type
_entity.pdbx_description
1 polymer ?
#
loop_
_entity_poly.entity_id
_entity_poly.type
_entity_poly.pdbx_seq_one_letter_code
_entity_poly.pdbx_strand_id
1 'polypeptide(L)' 'MKIEELLQKRRIIHRDPEIMSGVPVFVGTRVPLQTFFDYLESESGFAEFINDFPYLESQAIQALESVT' A
#
# COMPACT_ATOMS: atom_id res chain seq x y z
N MET A 1 2.75 -0.86 -12.36
CA MET A 1 1.74 -1.50 -13.25
C MET A 1 1.38 -2.95 -12.92
N LYS A 2 2.22 -3.98 -13.13
CA LYS A 2 1.81 -5.40 -12.84
C LYS A 2 1.46 -5.65 -11.38
N ILE A 3 2.24 -5.05 -10.46
CA ILE A 3 2.02 -5.23 -9.03
C ILE A 3 0.71 -4.59 -8.57
N GLU A 4 0.40 -3.37 -9.02
CA GLU A 4 -0.86 -2.68 -8.68
C GLU A 4 -2.10 -3.48 -9.11
N GLU A 5 -2.07 -4.09 -10.30
CA GLU A 5 -3.17 -4.93 -10.77
C GLU A 5 -3.36 -6.17 -9.88
N LEU A 6 -2.26 -6.82 -9.45
CA LEU A 6 -2.31 -7.95 -8.52
C LEU A 6 -2.86 -7.53 -7.15
N LEU A 7 -2.39 -6.40 -6.62
CA LEU A 7 -2.84 -5.88 -5.33
C LEU A 7 -4.31 -5.43 -5.36
N GLN A 8 -4.80 -4.90 -6.49
CA GLN A 8 -6.22 -4.61 -6.71
C GLN A 8 -7.05 -5.90 -6.76
N LYS A 9 -6.61 -6.93 -7.50
CA LYS A 9 -7.31 -8.24 -7.55
C LYS A 9 -7.42 -8.88 -6.18
N ARG A 10 -6.41 -8.71 -5.32
CA ARG A 10 -6.40 -9.17 -3.92
C ARG A 10 -7.14 -8.23 -2.95
N ARG A 11 -7.72 -7.12 -3.44
CA ARG A 11 -8.44 -6.11 -2.64
C ARG A 11 -7.59 -5.48 -1.53
N ILE A 12 -6.27 -5.39 -1.73
CA ILE A 12 -5.34 -4.75 -0.81
C ILE A 12 -5.36 -3.23 -1.04
N ILE A 13 -5.40 -2.82 -2.30
CA ILE A 13 -5.58 -1.43 -2.75
C ILE A 13 -6.83 -1.28 -3.61
N HIS A 14 -7.29 -0.05 -3.77
CA HIS A 14 -8.27 0.32 -4.79
C HIS A 14 -7.87 1.60 -5.52
N ARG A 15 -8.57 1.92 -6.62
CA ARG A 15 -8.52 3.22 -7.28
C ARG A 15 -9.96 3.70 -7.43
N ASP A 16 -10.23 4.90 -6.94
CA ASP A 16 -11.54 5.53 -7.01
C ASP A 16 -11.33 7.02 -7.37
N PRO A 17 -11.91 7.53 -8.47
CA PRO A 17 -11.78 8.95 -8.83
C PRO A 17 -12.21 9.92 -7.71
N GLU A 18 -13.12 9.50 -6.82
CA GLU A 18 -13.57 10.30 -5.68
C GLU A 18 -12.60 10.27 -4.49
N ILE A 19 -11.64 9.33 -4.49
CA ILE A 19 -10.62 9.18 -3.45
C ILE A 19 -9.25 9.53 -4.03
N MET A 20 -8.68 10.65 -3.58
CA MET A 20 -7.37 11.13 -4.04
C MET A 20 -7.23 11.17 -5.57
N SER A 21 -8.29 11.55 -6.29
CA SER A 21 -8.29 11.64 -7.76
C SER A 21 -7.87 10.34 -8.48
N GLY A 22 -8.17 9.17 -7.90
CA GLY A 22 -7.85 7.86 -8.50
C GLY A 22 -6.41 7.39 -8.29
N VAL A 23 -5.65 8.02 -7.38
CA VAL A 23 -4.39 7.47 -6.89
C VAL A 23 -4.67 6.12 -6.21
N PRO A 24 -3.90 5.05 -6.50
CA PRO A 24 -4.06 3.79 -5.79
C PRO A 24 -3.72 3.94 -4.31
N VAL A 25 -4.69 3.61 -3.45
CA VAL A 25 -4.58 3.69 -1.99
C VAL A 25 -4.94 2.35 -1.34
N PHE A 26 -4.42 2.08 -0.14
CA PHE A 26 -4.86 0.93 0.64
C PHE A 26 -6.35 1.02 0.98
N VAL A 27 -7.06 -0.09 0.77
CA VAL A 27 -8.51 -0.15 1.01
C VAL A 27 -8.83 0.26 2.44
N GLY A 28 -9.82 1.15 2.59
CA GLY A 28 -10.23 1.67 3.89
C GLY A 28 -9.41 2.87 4.37
N THR A 29 -8.48 3.37 3.57
CA THR A 29 -7.58 4.47 3.94
C THR A 29 -7.44 5.50 2.82
N ARG A 30 -6.73 6.60 3.12
CA ARG A 30 -6.18 7.52 2.11
C ARG A 30 -4.66 7.45 2.05
N VAL A 31 -4.06 6.31 2.43
CA VAL A 31 -2.61 6.10 2.36
C VAL A 31 -2.27 5.59 0.95
N PRO A 32 -1.53 6.36 0.13
CA PRO A 32 -1.13 5.93 -1.20
C PRO A 32 -0.25 4.69 -1.17
N LEU A 33 -0.39 3.84 -2.19
CA LEU A 33 0.54 2.74 -2.38
C LEU A 33 1.97 3.25 -2.61
N GLN A 34 2.14 4.42 -3.25
CA GLN A 34 3.45 5.03 -3.45
C GLN A 34 4.15 5.33 -2.12
N THR A 35 3.41 5.85 -1.12
CA THR A 35 3.96 6.10 0.21
C THR A 35 4.55 4.84 0.83
N PHE A 36 3.90 3.68 0.67
CA PHE A 36 4.47 2.43 1.14
C PHE A 36 5.83 2.11 0.48
N PHE A 37 5.96 2.29 -0.83
CA PHE A 37 7.24 2.09 -1.51
C PHE A 37 8.30 3.12 -1.09
N ASP A 38 7.93 4.38 -0.91
CA ASP A 38 8.84 5.42 -0.45
C ASP A 38 9.44 5.07 0.94
N TYR A 39 8.62 4.52 1.85
CA TYR A 39 9.12 4.02 3.13
C TYR A 39 10.04 2.81 2.96
N LEU A 40 9.73 1.86 2.08
CA LEU A 40 10.58 0.69 1.83
C LEU A 40 11.95 1.04 1.23
N GLU A 41 12.07 2.19 0.54
CA GLU A 41 13.32 2.72 0.02
C GLU A 41 14.16 3.46 1.07
N SER A 42 13.57 3.78 2.22
CA SER A 42 14.26 4.45 3.34
C SER A 42 15.08 3.47 4.19
N GLU A 43 15.99 4.00 5.01
CA GLU A 43 16.80 3.20 5.95
C GLU A 43 15.94 2.49 7.01
N SER A 44 14.86 3.13 7.47
CA SER A 44 13.98 2.58 8.51
C SER A 44 12.91 1.64 7.93
N GLY A 45 12.62 1.74 6.63
CA GLY A 45 11.92 0.71 5.86
C GLY A 45 10.49 0.42 6.32
N PHE A 46 10.16 -0.88 6.28
CA PHE A 46 8.87 -1.41 6.70
C PHE A 46 8.55 -1.11 8.17
N ALA A 47 9.55 -1.12 9.05
CA ALA A 47 9.33 -0.90 10.48
C ALA A 47 8.78 0.51 10.75
N GLU A 48 9.31 1.53 10.07
CA GLU A 48 8.81 2.91 10.18
C GLU A 48 7.39 3.03 9.62
N PHE A 49 7.11 2.38 8.48
CA PHE A 49 5.78 2.38 7.90
C PHE A 49 4.72 1.80 8.85
N ILE A 50 5.04 0.71 9.56
CA ILE A 50 4.12 0.11 10.54
C ILE A 50 3.99 0.97 11.80
N ASN A 51 5.04 1.67 12.22
CA ASN A 51 4.94 2.61 13.34
C ASN A 51 3.97 3.76 13.02
N ASP A 52 4.00 4.29 11.80
CA ASP A 52 3.14 5.40 11.38
C ASP A 52 1.73 4.95 11.00
N PHE A 53 1.60 3.74 10.42
CA PHE A 53 0.34 3.17 9.95
C PHE A 53 0.10 1.76 10.51
N PRO A 54 -0.04 1.60 11.85
CA PRO A 54 -0.14 0.28 12.47
C PRO A 54 -1.37 -0.51 12.00
N TYR A 55 -2.45 0.18 11.63
CA TYR A 55 -3.66 -0.44 11.07
C TYR A 55 -3.47 -1.03 9.66
N LEU A 56 -2.35 -0.76 8.99
CA LEU A 56 -2.02 -1.31 7.67
C LEU A 56 -1.13 -2.55 7.73
N GLU A 57 -0.70 -3.02 8.90
CA GLU A 57 0.26 -4.15 9.02
C GLU A 57 -0.14 -5.37 8.19
N SER A 58 -1.37 -5.85 8.35
CA SER A 58 -1.85 -7.01 7.61
C SER A 58 -1.88 -6.78 6.09
N GLN A 59 -2.29 -5.59 5.64
CA GLN A 59 -2.35 -5.27 4.21
C GLN A 59 -0.95 -5.06 3.61
N ALA A 60 -0.02 -4.50 4.37
CA ALA A 60 1.36 -4.26 3.96
C ALA A 60 2.13 -5.58 3.83
N ILE A 61 1.94 -6.53 4.76
CA ILE A 61 2.49 -7.88 4.65
C ILE A 61 1.97 -8.58 3.38
N GLN A 62 0.66 -8.55 3.15
CA GLN A 62 0.06 -9.14 1.94
C GLN A 62 0.59 -8.50 0.65
N ALA A 63 0.93 -7.21 0.69
CA ALA A 63 1.53 -6.52 -0.44
C ALA A 63 2.95 -7.04 -0.74
N LEU A 64 3.77 -7.27 0.29
CA LEU A 64 5.11 -7.85 0.16
C LEU A 64 5.07 -9.32 -0.31
N GLU A 65 4.13 -10.11 0.19
CA GLU A 65 3.93 -11.50 -0.27
C GLU A 65 3.50 -11.59 -1.74
N SER A 66 2.98 -10.50 -2.31
CA SER A 66 2.54 -10.46 -3.71
C SER A 66 3.69 -10.18 -4.69
N VAL A 67 4.88 -9.81 -4.20
CA VAL A 67 6.09 -9.61 -5.02
C VAL A 67 7.08 -10.77 -4.96
N THR A 68 6.81 -11.79 -4.13
CA THR A 68 7.65 -12.99 -3.95
C THR A 68 7.05 -14.17 -4.69
#